data_AF-A0A2V6A1U2-F1
#
_entry.id   AF-A0A2V6A1U2-F1
#
_cell.length_a   1.000
_cell.length_b   1.000
_cell.length_c   1.000
_cell.angle_alpha   90.00
_cell.angle_beta   90.00
_cell.angle_gamma   90.00
#
_symmetry.space_group_name_H-M   'P 1'
#
loop_
_entity.id
_entity.type
_entity.pdbx_description
1 polymer ?
#
loop_
_entity_poly.entity_id
_entity_poly.type
_entity_poly.pdbx_seq_one_letter_code
_entity_poly.pdbx_strand_id
1 'polypeptide(L)'
;MNSLTRYAVPFYSIMRLVVGLMFFCHGAQKIFGWFAPPGQQGGQLPPLMMTGGCIEIAGGLLIAFGLFTRLAAFIASGEMAVAFFMMHAKGSILP
;
A
#
# COMPACT_ATOMS: atom_id res chain seq x y z
N MET A 1 -10.60 32.87 -13.80
CA MET A 1 -9.71 31.91 -14.49
C MET A 1 -9.12 30.99 -13.42
N ASN A 2 -9.52 29.72 -13.38
CA ASN A 2 -9.04 28.77 -12.36
C ASN A 2 -7.61 28.30 -12.71
N SER A 3 -6.61 29.07 -12.32
CA SER A 3 -5.19 28.74 -12.48
C SER A 3 -4.79 27.41 -11.84
N LEU A 4 -5.61 26.86 -10.94
CA LEU A 4 -5.40 25.58 -10.27
C LEU A 4 -5.75 24.37 -11.16
N THR A 5 -6.66 24.51 -12.12
CA THR A 5 -7.12 23.39 -12.95
C THR A 5 -6.01 22.82 -13.84
N ARG A 6 -5.01 23.65 -14.21
CA ARG A 6 -3.84 23.20 -14.98
C ARG A 6 -2.98 22.15 -14.26
N TYR A 7 -3.03 22.13 -12.92
CA TYR A 7 -2.20 21.24 -12.09
C TYR A 7 -2.94 19.99 -11.65
N ALA A 8 -4.25 19.90 -11.87
CA ALA A 8 -5.07 18.79 -11.41
C ALA A 8 -4.60 17.43 -11.98
N VAL A 9 -4.36 17.37 -13.30
CA VAL A 9 -3.96 16.12 -13.98
C VAL A 9 -2.54 15.68 -13.61
N PRO A 10 -1.51 16.55 -13.64
CA PRO A 10 -0.17 16.19 -13.17
C PRO A 10 -0.17 15.75 -11.71
N PHE A 11 -0.86 16.49 -10.84
CA PHE A 11 -0.93 16.19 -9.41
C PHE A 11 -1.58 14.83 -9.14
N TYR A 12 -2.71 14.54 -9.79
CA TYR A 12 -3.37 13.25 -9.69
C TYR A 12 -2.44 12.09 -10.10
N SER A 13 -1.70 12.26 -11.21
CA SER A 13 -0.79 11.23 -11.72
C SER A 13 0.38 10.98 -10.75
N ILE A 14 0.95 12.04 -10.19
CA ILE A 14 2.03 11.96 -9.19
C ILE A 14 1.52 11.29 -7.91
N MET A 15 0.38 11.73 -7.39
CA MET A 15 -0.18 11.20 -6.14
C MET A 15 -0.51 9.71 -6.27
N ARG A 16 -1.06 9.31 -7.42
CA ARG A 16 -1.28 7.89 -7.75
C ARG A 16 0.03 7.09 -7.75
N LEU A 17 1.07 7.61 -8.39
CA LEU A 17 2.38 6.94 -8.45
C LEU A 17 2.98 6.79 -7.04
N VAL A 18 2.94 7.85 -6.23
CA VAL A 18 3.45 7.85 -4.85
C VAL A 18 2.71 6.83 -3.99
N VAL A 19 1.38 6.81 -4.04
CA VAL A 19 0.57 5.85 -3.26
C VAL A 19 0.88 4.41 -3.69
N GLY A 20 0.93 4.13 -5.00
CA GLY A 20 1.24 2.81 -5.51
C GLY A 20 2.65 2.34 -5.10
N LEU A 21 3.63 3.26 -5.14
CA LEU A 21 5.00 2.96 -4.71
C LEU A 21 5.09 2.72 -3.20
N MET A 22 4.33 3.45 -2.38
CA MET A 22 4.26 3.21 -0.93
C MET A 22 3.75 1.81 -0.61
N PHE A 23 2.67 1.37 -1.26
CA PHE A 23 2.18 -0.01 -1.14
C PHE A 23 3.25 -1.03 -1.55
N PHE A 24 3.93 -0.80 -2.68
CA PHE A 24 5.02 -1.68 -3.11
C PHE A 24 6.14 -1.77 -2.07
N CYS A 25 6.60 -0.65 -1.52
CA CYS A 25 7.63 -0.63 -0.49
C CYS A 25 7.18 -1.41 0.75
N HIS A 26 5.92 -1.26 1.17
CA HIS A 26 5.37 -1.95 2.33
C HIS A 26 5.29 -3.48 2.12
N GLY A 27 4.85 -3.91 0.94
CA GLY A 27 4.87 -5.32 0.57
C GLY A 27 6.28 -5.88 0.41
N ALA A 28 7.22 -5.08 -0.11
CA ALA A 28 8.63 -5.46 -0.24
C ALA A 28 9.31 -5.63 1.12
N GLN A 29 8.93 -4.84 2.13
CA GLN A 29 9.35 -5.04 3.52
C GLN A 29 8.87 -6.39 4.05
N LYS A 30 7.62 -6.77 3.78
CA LYS A 30 7.05 -8.05 4.22
C LYS A 30 7.70 -9.25 3.50
N ILE A 31 7.76 -9.25 2.17
CA ILE A 31 8.19 -10.43 1.41
C ILE A 31 9.70 -10.54 1.32
N PHE A 32 10.37 -9.44 0.99
CA PHE A 32 11.80 -9.45 0.65
C PHE A 32 12.68 -8.93 1.79
N GLY A 33 12.09 -8.37 2.84
CA GLY A 33 12.84 -7.65 3.89
C GLY A 33 13.52 -6.38 3.38
N TRP A 34 13.22 -5.95 2.15
CA TRP A 34 13.78 -4.73 1.58
C TRP A 34 13.16 -3.51 2.25
N PHE A 35 13.97 -2.50 2.54
CA PHE A 35 13.54 -1.27 3.24
C PHE A 35 13.02 -1.50 4.68
N ALA A 36 13.20 -2.69 5.26
CA ALA A 36 12.78 -2.96 6.62
C ALA A 36 13.73 -2.29 7.64
N PRO A 37 13.20 -1.78 8.78
CA PRO A 37 14.05 -1.28 9.87
C PRO A 37 15.02 -2.37 10.37
N PRO A 38 16.21 -2.00 10.88
CA PRO A 38 17.12 -2.95 11.52
C PRO A 38 16.39 -3.74 12.62
N GLY A 39 16.38 -5.07 12.52
CA GLY A 39 15.69 -5.95 13.47
C GLY A 39 14.32 -6.48 13.04
N GLN A 40 13.73 -6.01 11.93
CA GLN A 40 12.52 -6.59 11.31
C GLN A 40 12.83 -7.45 10.07
N GLN A 41 14.03 -8.03 10.00
CA GLN A 41 14.45 -8.79 8.83
C GLN A 41 13.79 -10.18 8.80
N GLY A 42 12.84 -10.36 7.87
CA GLY A 42 12.64 -11.59 7.09
C GLY A 42 12.53 -12.92 7.85
N GLY A 43 11.82 -12.96 8.99
CA GLY A 43 11.39 -14.23 9.59
C GLY A 43 10.27 -14.90 8.80
N GLN A 44 9.93 -16.16 9.11
CA GLN A 44 8.71 -16.79 8.58
C GLN A 44 7.50 -15.98 9.04
N LEU A 45 7.03 -15.09 8.16
CA LEU A 45 5.82 -14.34 8.40
C LEU A 45 4.63 -15.30 8.44
N PRO A 46 3.62 -15.03 9.26
CA PRO A 46 2.35 -15.75 9.19
C PRO A 46 1.83 -15.77 7.74
N PRO A 47 1.23 -16.88 7.26
CA PRO A 47 0.72 -16.97 5.89
C PRO A 47 -0.17 -15.80 5.48
N LEU A 48 -0.94 -15.26 6.44
CA LEU A 48 -1.79 -14.09 6.24
C LEU A 48 -1.01 -12.80 5.91
N MET A 49 0.13 -12.57 6.59
CA MET A 49 0.99 -11.42 6.30
C MET A 49 1.71 -11.58 4.96
N MET A 50 2.07 -12.81 4.57
CA MET A 50 2.61 -13.09 3.24
C MET A 50 1.59 -12.79 2.14
N THR A 51 0.33 -13.21 2.32
CA THR A 51 -0.74 -12.89 1.36
C THR A 51 -0.98 -11.39 1.26
N GLY A 52 -0.97 -10.67 2.40
CA GLY A 52 -1.07 -9.21 2.40
C GLY A 52 0.08 -8.55 1.65
N GLY A 53 1.32 -8.99 1.89
CA GLY A 53 2.49 -8.52 1.15
C GLY A 53 2.38 -8.72 -0.36
N CYS A 54 1.86 -9.87 -0.82
CA CYS A 54 1.67 -10.12 -2.25
C CYS A 54 0.65 -9.16 -2.87
N ILE A 55 -0.44 -8.89 -2.14
CA ILE A 55 -1.47 -7.92 -2.54
C ILE A 55 -0.90 -6.51 -2.59
N GLU A 56 -0.09 -6.11 -1.61
CA GLU A 56 0.55 -4.79 -1.57
C GLU A 56 1.52 -4.59 -2.75
N ILE A 57 2.32 -5.60 -3.11
CA ILE A 57 3.25 -5.51 -4.24
C ILE A 57 2.48 -5.46 -5.57
N ALA A 58 1.59 -6.42 -5.81
CA ALA A 58 0.85 -6.50 -7.06
C ALA A 58 -0.10 -5.30 -7.21
N GLY A 59 -0.88 -4.99 -6.17
CA GLY A 59 -1.80 -3.86 -6.14
C GLY A 59 -1.07 -2.51 -6.23
N GLY A 60 0.05 -2.35 -5.51
CA GLY A 60 0.86 -1.13 -5.55
C GLY A 60 1.41 -0.84 -6.95
N LEU A 61 1.96 -1.84 -7.63
CA LEU A 61 2.45 -1.69 -9.01
C LEU A 61 1.32 -1.38 -10.01
N LEU A 62 0.19 -2.08 -9.90
CA LEU A 62 -0.99 -1.83 -10.73
C LEU A 62 -1.50 -0.39 -10.56
N ILE A 63 -1.59 0.10 -9.32
CA ILE A 63 -1.97 1.48 -9.02
C ILE A 63 -0.96 2.47 -9.58
N ALA A 64 0.34 2.25 -9.34
CA ALA A 64 1.41 3.16 -9.77
C ALA A 64 1.42 3.35 -11.30
N PHE A 65 1.35 2.26 -12.06
CA PHE A 65 1.36 2.28 -13.53
C PHE A 65 0.00 2.62 -14.15
N GLY A 66 -1.08 2.69 -13.37
CA GLY A 66 -2.38 3.07 -13.89
C GLY A 66 -3.20 1.91 -14.49
N LEU A 67 -2.84 0.66 -14.22
CA LEU A 67 -3.48 -0.54 -14.76
C LEU A 67 -4.56 -1.05 -13.81
N PHE A 68 -5.80 -1.19 -14.28
CA PHE A 68 -6.95 -1.67 -13.49
C PHE A 68 -7.07 -1.00 -12.10
N THR A 69 -6.73 0.28 -12.01
CA THR A 69 -6.52 1.00 -10.74
C THR A 69 -7.71 0.95 -9.80
N ARG A 70 -8.93 0.98 -10.34
CA ARG A 70 -10.17 0.87 -9.54
C ARG A 70 -10.24 -0.44 -8.77
N LEU A 71 -9.95 -1.57 -9.42
CA LEU A 71 -10.02 -2.88 -8.79
C LEU A 71 -8.84 -3.09 -7.85
N ALA A 72 -7.63 -2.72 -8.28
CA ALA A 72 -6.43 -2.81 -7.45
C ALA A 72 -6.56 -1.97 -6.17
N ALA A 73 -7.06 -0.73 -6.27
CA ALA A 73 -7.27 0.13 -5.11
C ALA A 73 -8.38 -0.39 -4.18
N PHE A 74 -9.45 -0.97 -4.71
CA PHE A 74 -10.50 -1.59 -3.90
C PHE A 74 -9.94 -2.73 -3.05
N ILE A 75 -9.20 -3.66 -3.67
CA ILE A 75 -8.59 -4.80 -2.98
C ILE A 75 -7.56 -4.32 -1.94
N ALA A 76 -6.67 -3.40 -2.32
CA ALA A 76 -5.66 -2.83 -1.43
C ALA A 76 -6.27 -2.11 -0.21
N SER A 77 -7.39 -1.39 -0.41
CA SER A 77 -8.11 -0.75 0.71
C SER A 77 -8.72 -1.77 1.67
N GLY A 78 -9.24 -2.89 1.14
CA GLY A 78 -9.79 -3.97 1.94
C GLY A 78 -8.74 -4.67 2.79
N GLU A 79 -7.56 -4.94 2.21
CA GLU A 79 -6.43 -5.52 2.94
C GLU A 79 -5.94 -4.60 4.08
N MET A 80 -5.81 -3.29 3.83
CA MET A 80 -5.50 -2.31 4.87
C MET A 80 -6.58 -2.19 5.95
N ALA A 81 -7.87 -2.30 5.58
CA ALA A 81 -8.96 -2.31 6.56
C ALA A 81 -8.85 -3.52 7.50
N VAL A 82 -8.57 -4.72 6.97
CA VAL A 82 -8.32 -5.90 7.79
C VAL A 82 -7.11 -5.68 8.69
N ALA A 83 -6.01 -5.13 8.17
CA ALA A 83 -4.82 -4.83 8.95
C ALA A 83 -5.11 -3.87 10.11
N PHE A 84 -5.94 -2.85 9.90
CA PHE A 84 -6.38 -1.93 10.96
C PHE A 84 -7.11 -2.67 12.09
N PHE A 85 -8.09 -3.51 11.76
CA PHE A 85 -8.83 -4.27 12.78
C PHE A 85 -7.96 -5.28 13.53
N MET A 86 -6.97 -5.86 12.85
CA MET A 86 -6.07 -6.83 13.47
C MET A 86 -5.06 -6.20 14.41
N MET A 87 -4.49 -5.05 14.02
CA MET A 87 -3.36 -4.44 14.71
C MET A 87 -3.75 -3.31 15.66
N HIS A 88 -4.80 -2.53 15.34
CA HIS A 88 -5.19 -1.35 16.12
C HIS A 88 -6.45 -1.59 16.94
N ALA A 89 -7.51 -2.15 16.34
CA ALA A 89 -8.80 -2.29 17.03
C ALA A 89 -8.77 -3.19 18.28
N LYS A 90 -7.75 -4.03 18.46
CA LYS A 90 -7.56 -4.85 19.67
C LYS A 90 -7.00 -4.10 20.87
N GLY A 91 -6.32 -2.97 20.66
CA GLY A 91 -5.64 -2.21 21.72
C GLY A 91 -6.28 -0.85 21.98
N SER A 92 -6.50 -0.05 20.92
CA SER A 92 -7.13 1.26 20.97
C SER A 92 -7.49 1.70 19.54
N ILE A 93 -8.65 2.33 19.35
CA ILE A 93 -9.09 2.84 18.04
C ILE A 93 -8.30 4.10 17.63
N LEU A 94 -7.68 4.77 18.59
CA LEU A 94 -6.86 5.97 18.39
C LEU A 94 -5.39 5.66 18.75
N PRO A 95 -4.42 6.26 18.01
CA PRO A 95 -2.99 6.02 18.19
C PRO A 95 -2.48 6.44 19.58
#